data_AF-A0A966HFI2-F1
#
_entry.id   AF-A0A966HFI2-F1
#
_cell.length_a   1.000
_cell.length_b   1.000
_cell.length_c   1.000
_cell.angle_alpha   90.00
_cell.angle_beta   90.00
_cell.angle_gamma   90.00
#
_symmetry.space_group_name_H-M   'P 1'
#
loop_
_entity.id
_entity.type
_entity.pdbx_description
1 polymer ?
#
loop_
_entity_poly.entity_id
_entity_poly.type
_entity_poly.pdbx_seq_one_letter_code
_entity_poly.pdbx_strand_id
1 'polypeptide(L)'
;MWYALIWIILVILSALRFQPKIQFSTFERNRLLKKGESAAILEARELEQNVYMKALREIIVSISIVWFVYLVILEKPGAIGLVIAFVGIVLLPVIARLKPFLVFGQLVERRTRKLLEELIEPIKPFLSPWKTSISEPTFQINSKDELMALVEGSNGFMTRAELSRLKANLRFDSLKVDDILTPRKDVVAISKDEVLGPLVLDEMYKTGHSRFPVYDQDIDHVVGILHLQDIVDVTVGQKIVEDAMRRPVMVVNHDQNLSSVLNLFVKKHQHLAVVTNDRKKMIGVVSLEDVFAELIGQDIADDLEK
;
A
#
# COMPACT_ATOMS: atom_id res chain seq x y z
N MET A 1 22.53 12.48 51.72
CA MET A 1 23.27 11.57 50.80
C MET A 1 22.36 10.56 50.10
N TRP A 2 21.51 9.80 50.82
CA TRP A 2 20.61 8.80 50.22
C TRP A 2 19.57 9.38 49.22
N TYR A 3 19.11 10.61 49.44
CA TYR A 3 18.14 11.28 48.55
C TYR A 3 18.65 11.55 47.13
N ALA A 4 19.94 11.90 46.98
CA ALA A 4 20.56 12.11 45.66
C ALA A 4 20.68 10.80 44.87
N LEU A 5 20.91 9.69 45.56
CA LEU A 5 21.02 8.35 44.98
C LEU A 5 19.65 7.85 44.48
N ILE A 6 18.60 8.06 45.27
CA ILE A 6 17.21 7.78 44.88
C ILE A 6 16.81 8.65 43.67
N TRP A 7 17.19 9.93 43.67
CA TRP A 7 16.88 10.83 42.55
C TRP A 7 17.55 10.40 41.23
N ILE A 8 18.82 10.00 41.27
CA ILE A 8 19.53 9.47 40.10
C ILE A 8 18.86 8.19 39.58
N ILE A 9 18.45 7.29 40.48
CA ILE A 9 17.73 6.05 40.13
C ILE A 9 16.40 6.35 39.43
N LEU A 10 15.67 7.37 39.89
CA LEU A 10 14.38 7.77 39.31
C LEU A 10 14.52 8.45 37.95
N VAL A 11 15.56 9.28 37.76
CA VAL A 11 15.92 9.83 36.44
C VAL A 11 16.27 8.73 35.45
N ILE A 12 17.03 7.72 35.90
CA ILE A 12 17.36 6.54 35.09
C ILE A 12 16.11 5.74 34.71
N LEU A 13 15.18 5.52 35.65
CA LEU A 13 13.91 4.84 35.41
C LEU A 13 13.03 5.61 34.40
N SER A 14 13.05 6.95 34.43
CA SER A 14 12.32 7.78 33.47
C SER A 14 12.82 7.65 32.02
N ALA A 15 14.10 7.29 31.85
CA ALA A 15 14.75 7.15 30.55
C ALA A 15 14.48 5.79 29.87
N LEU A 16 13.78 4.87 30.55
CA LEU A 16 13.42 3.57 29.99
C LEU A 16 12.42 3.72 28.82
N ARG A 17 12.81 3.25 27.64
CA ARG A 17 12.04 3.36 26.40
C ARG A 17 11.69 1.98 25.87
N PHE A 18 10.56 1.46 26.34
CA PHE A 18 9.98 0.23 25.83
C PHE A 18 9.33 0.48 24.47
N GLN A 19 10.01 0.06 23.41
CA GLN A 19 9.45 0.03 22.06
C GLN A 19 9.05 -1.42 21.71
N PRO A 20 7.79 -1.68 21.34
CA PRO A 20 7.40 -2.98 20.80
C PRO A 20 8.14 -3.23 19.49
N LYS A 21 8.54 -4.48 19.25
CA LYS A 21 8.90 -4.93 17.91
C LYS A 21 7.60 -5.19 17.16
N ILE A 22 7.14 -4.21 16.40
CA ILE A 22 5.96 -4.37 15.56
C ILE A 22 6.45 -5.09 14.28
N GLN A 23 6.00 -6.33 14.09
CA GLN A 23 6.23 -7.13 12.89
C GLN A 23 5.02 -7.11 11.98
N PHE A 24 3.80 -7.09 12.54
CA PHE A 24 2.56 -7.14 11.78
C PHE A 24 1.78 -5.83 11.95
N SER A 25 1.13 -5.41 10.86
CA SER A 25 0.14 -4.34 10.91
C SER A 25 -1.01 -4.71 11.86
N THR A 26 -1.73 -3.71 12.37
CA THR A 26 -2.94 -3.93 13.19
C THR A 26 -3.97 -4.84 12.50
N PHE A 27 -4.08 -4.76 11.17
CA PHE A 27 -4.96 -5.58 10.36
C PHE A 27 -4.44 -7.01 10.22
N GLU A 28 -3.19 -7.18 9.79
CA GLU A 28 -2.59 -8.51 9.65
C GLU A 28 -2.58 -9.24 10.99
N ARG A 29 -2.20 -8.57 12.07
CA ARG A 29 -2.26 -9.13 13.42
C ARG A 29 -3.67 -9.61 13.76
N ASN A 30 -4.70 -8.80 13.52
CA ASN A 30 -6.09 -9.21 13.76
C ASN A 30 -6.54 -10.38 12.88
N ARG A 31 -6.08 -10.44 11.62
CA ARG A 31 -6.33 -11.57 10.72
C ARG A 31 -5.67 -12.86 11.22
N LEU A 32 -4.41 -12.78 11.62
CA LEU A 32 -3.61 -13.91 12.10
C LEU A 32 -4.08 -14.39 13.49
N LEU A 33 -4.51 -13.47 14.37
CA LEU A 33 -5.15 -13.80 15.65
C LEU A 33 -6.45 -14.58 15.45
N LYS A 34 -7.29 -14.19 14.48
CA LYS A 34 -8.50 -14.95 14.11
C LYS A 34 -8.18 -16.35 13.59
N LYS A 35 -7.03 -16.53 12.93
CA LYS A 35 -6.53 -17.84 12.48
C LYS A 35 -5.83 -18.64 13.58
N GLY A 36 -5.66 -18.08 14.78
CA GLY A 36 -4.98 -18.73 15.89
C GLY A 36 -3.47 -18.89 15.70
N GLU A 37 -2.86 -18.10 14.82
CA GLU A 37 -1.42 -18.20 14.56
C GLU A 37 -0.59 -17.69 15.74
N SER A 38 0.36 -18.52 16.19
CA SER A 38 1.17 -18.25 17.39
C SER A 38 1.99 -16.96 17.28
N ALA A 39 2.45 -16.58 16.08
CA ALA A 39 3.24 -15.37 15.86
C ALA A 39 2.44 -14.08 16.19
N ALA A 40 1.17 -14.01 15.79
CA ALA A 40 0.33 -12.86 16.06
C ALA A 40 -0.15 -12.81 17.52
N ILE A 41 -0.32 -13.97 18.16
CA ILE A 41 -0.62 -14.06 19.60
C ILE A 41 0.57 -13.54 20.41
N LEU A 42 1.80 -13.92 20.04
CA LEU A 42 3.02 -13.44 20.69
C LEU A 42 3.18 -11.93 20.52
N GLU A 43 2.97 -11.40 19.33
CA GLU A 43 3.07 -9.96 19.08
C GLU A 43 1.97 -9.16 19.82
N ALA A 44 0.72 -9.67 19.84
CA ALA A 44 -0.36 -9.05 20.62
C ALA A 44 -0.04 -9.00 22.12
N ARG A 45 0.57 -10.07 22.65
CA ARG A 45 1.03 -10.13 24.03
C ARG A 45 2.17 -9.14 24.30
N GLU A 46 3.14 -9.03 23.38
CA GLU A 46 4.23 -8.05 23.49
C GLU A 46 3.69 -6.61 23.48
N LEU A 47 2.73 -6.30 22.61
CA LEU A 47 2.09 -4.98 22.54
C LEU A 47 1.36 -4.66 23.84
N GLU A 48 0.57 -5.61 24.35
CA GLU A 48 -0.13 -5.46 25.62
C GLU A 48 0.85 -5.21 26.76
N GLN A 49 1.91 -6.00 26.86
CA GLN A 49 2.98 -5.79 27.85
C GLN A 49 3.62 -4.41 27.70
N ASN A 50 3.91 -3.95 26.48
CA ASN A 50 4.47 -2.63 26.24
C ASN A 50 3.54 -1.48 26.68
N VAL A 51 2.22 -1.63 26.55
CA VAL A 51 1.27 -0.64 27.07
C VAL A 51 1.37 -0.56 28.60
N TYR A 52 1.46 -1.69 29.29
CA TYR A 52 1.67 -1.73 30.74
C TYR A 52 3.03 -1.18 31.16
N MET A 53 4.11 -1.46 30.41
CA MET A 53 5.44 -0.89 30.63
C MET A 53 5.42 0.64 30.52
N LYS A 54 4.74 1.18 29.49
CA LYS A 54 4.58 2.64 29.31
C LYS A 54 3.80 3.26 30.47
N ALA A 55 2.72 2.62 30.93
CA ALA A 55 1.95 3.08 32.08
C ALA A 55 2.76 3.09 33.37
N LEU A 56 3.50 2.01 33.63
CA LEU A 56 4.38 1.91 34.79
C LEU A 56 5.46 3.01 34.77
N ARG A 57 6.03 3.31 33.60
CA ARG A 57 6.96 4.45 33.45
C ARG A 57 6.29 5.78 33.83
N GLU A 58 5.12 6.11 33.28
CA GLU A 58 4.44 7.37 33.57
C GLU A 58 4.09 7.52 35.05
N ILE A 59 3.71 6.43 35.71
CA ILE A 59 3.47 6.40 37.15
C ILE A 59 4.77 6.66 37.92
N ILE A 60 5.86 5.99 37.57
CA ILE A 60 7.17 6.19 38.22
C ILE A 60 7.64 7.64 38.03
N VAL A 61 7.51 8.21 36.83
CA VAL A 61 7.88 9.60 36.56
C VAL A 61 7.03 10.55 37.40
N SER A 62 5.74 10.30 37.50
CA SER A 62 4.81 11.12 38.30
C SER A 62 5.15 11.07 39.79
N ILE A 63 5.40 9.88 40.34
CA ILE A 63 5.86 9.69 41.73
C ILE A 63 7.22 10.38 41.95
N SER A 64 8.12 10.31 40.97
CA SER A 64 9.44 10.94 41.04
C SER A 64 9.36 12.45 41.12
N ILE A 65 8.46 13.05 40.35
CA ILE A 65 8.23 14.50 40.36
C ILE A 65 7.67 14.93 41.72
N VAL A 66 6.65 14.22 42.23
CA VAL A 66 6.05 14.52 43.53
C VAL A 66 7.08 14.41 44.65
N TRP A 67 7.90 13.35 44.63
CA TRP A 67 8.96 13.15 45.62
C TRP A 67 10.05 14.23 45.54
N PHE A 68 10.45 14.62 44.33
CA PHE A 68 11.42 15.68 44.11
C PHE A 68 10.93 17.02 44.67
N VAL A 69 9.69 17.40 44.38
CA VAL A 69 9.07 18.63 44.89
C VAL A 69 9.03 18.61 46.42
N TYR A 70 8.62 17.48 47.03
CA TYR A 70 8.60 17.31 48.48
C TYR A 70 9.97 17.53 49.12
N LEU A 71 11.03 16.94 48.56
CA LEU A 71 12.39 17.10 49.07
C LEU A 71 12.88 18.54 48.98
N VAL A 72 12.62 19.22 47.87
CA VAL A 72 13.02 20.62 47.68
C VAL A 72 12.35 21.54 48.71
N ILE A 73 11.08 21.28 49.03
CA ILE A 73 10.32 22.04 50.03
C ILE A 73 10.88 21.81 51.45
N LEU A 74 11.31 20.59 51.78
CA LEU A 74 11.89 20.27 53.08
C LEU A 74 13.27 20.92 53.29
N GLU A 75 14.14 20.90 52.29
CA GLU A 75 15.48 21.49 52.43
C GLU A 75 15.47 23.02 52.34
N LYS A 76 14.61 23.59 51.50
CA LYS A 76 14.54 25.05 51.28
C LYS A 76 13.10 25.54 51.30
N PRO A 77 12.50 25.72 52.49
CA PRO A 77 11.17 26.30 52.59
C PRO A 77 11.15 27.76 52.11
N GLY A 78 10.07 28.16 51.43
CA GLY A 78 9.87 29.52 50.92
C GLY A 78 9.98 29.65 49.40
N ALA A 79 9.99 30.89 48.90
CA ALA A 79 9.91 31.18 47.47
C ALA A 79 11.04 30.56 46.64
N ILE A 80 12.24 30.44 47.21
CA ILE A 80 13.40 29.85 46.55
C ILE A 80 13.18 28.35 46.28
N GLY A 81 12.59 27.61 47.23
CA GLY A 81 12.25 26.20 47.03
C GLY A 81 11.21 26.00 45.94
N LEU A 82 10.20 26.87 45.88
CA LEU A 82 9.18 26.82 44.83
C LEU A 82 9.76 27.02 43.43
N VAL A 83 10.70 27.96 43.27
CA VAL A 83 11.37 28.19 41.98
C VAL A 83 12.20 26.96 41.58
N ILE A 84 12.97 26.38 42.50
CA ILE A 84 13.77 25.17 42.22
C ILE A 84 12.88 23.98 41.85
N ALA A 85 11.75 23.80 42.56
CA ALA A 85 10.78 22.76 42.27
C ALA A 85 10.18 22.91 40.86
N PHE A 86 9.77 24.13 40.50
CA PHE A 86 9.22 24.43 39.18
C PHE A 86 10.24 24.17 38.05
N VAL A 87 11.48 24.63 38.23
CA VAL A 87 12.57 24.40 37.29
C VAL A 87 12.82 22.89 37.12
N GLY A 88 12.80 22.12 38.21
CA GLY A 88 12.96 20.66 38.15
C GLY A 88 11.81 19.95 37.42
N ILE A 89 10.55 20.35 37.64
CA ILE A 89 9.38 19.79 36.92
C ILE A 89 9.56 19.93 35.40
N VAL A 90 10.06 21.08 34.94
CA VAL A 90 10.26 21.36 33.51
C VAL A 90 11.51 20.66 32.94
N LEU A 91 12.61 20.65 33.70
CA LEU A 91 13.88 20.09 33.23
C LEU A 91 13.95 18.57 33.27
N LEU A 92 13.28 17.91 34.23
CA LEU A 92 13.33 16.45 34.39
C LEU A 92 12.92 15.70 33.10
N PRO A 93 11.78 16.01 32.45
CA PRO A 93 11.40 15.37 31.18
C PRO A 93 12.31 15.71 30.00
N VAL A 94 13.06 16.81 30.07
CA VAL A 94 14.02 17.23 29.03
C VAL A 94 15.32 16.45 29.19
N ILE A 95 15.83 16.32 30.41
CA ILE A 95 17.04 15.55 30.73
C ILE A 95 16.83 14.07 30.38
N ALA A 96 15.65 13.51 30.66
CA ALA A 96 15.28 12.15 30.30
C ALA A 96 15.28 11.88 28.77
N ARG A 97 15.22 12.93 27.93
CA ARG A 97 15.28 12.83 26.46
C ARG A 97 16.71 12.89 25.89
N LEU A 98 17.73 13.13 26.72
CA LEU A 98 19.12 13.19 26.25
C LEU A 98 19.65 11.81 25.86
N LYS A 99 20.36 11.73 24.72
CA LYS A 99 20.96 10.50 24.17
C LYS A 99 21.74 9.62 25.18
N PRO A 100 22.62 10.13 26.04
CA PRO A 100 23.34 9.28 27.00
C PRO A 100 22.40 8.55 27.96
N PHE A 101 21.32 9.19 28.40
CA PHE A 101 20.30 8.57 29.24
C PHE A 101 19.47 7.53 28.48
N LEU A 102 19.20 7.76 27.19
CA LEU A 102 18.51 6.79 26.34
C LEU A 102 19.32 5.50 26.15
N VAL A 103 20.62 5.63 25.85
CA VAL A 103 21.52 4.46 25.68
C VAL A 103 21.66 3.68 26.99
N PHE A 104 21.82 4.40 28.11
CA PHE A 104 21.88 3.78 29.43
C PHE A 104 20.57 3.08 29.81
N GLY A 105 19.42 3.71 29.53
CA GLY A 105 18.10 3.11 29.71
C GLY A 105 17.93 1.81 28.94
N GLN A 106 18.38 1.76 27.67
CA GLN A 106 18.34 0.54 26.85
C GLN A 106 19.24 -0.58 27.40
N LEU A 107 20.38 -0.24 28.01
CA LEU A 107 21.27 -1.22 28.65
C LEU A 107 20.64 -1.82 29.90
N VAL A 108 20.04 -0.97 30.74
CA VAL A 108 19.32 -1.39 31.96
C VAL A 108 18.11 -2.24 31.59
N GLU A 109 17.33 -1.81 30.60
CA GLU A 109 16.16 -2.54 30.09
C GLU A 109 16.50 -3.96 29.68
N ARG A 110 17.59 -4.19 28.93
CA ARG A 110 17.99 -5.54 28.53
C ARG A 110 18.26 -6.46 29.73
N ARG A 111 18.73 -5.92 30.85
CA ARG A 111 19.06 -6.68 32.06
C ARG A 111 17.85 -6.84 32.99
N THR A 112 16.95 -5.86 33.04
CA THR A 112 15.82 -5.84 33.98
C THR A 112 14.49 -6.27 33.36
N ARG A 113 14.39 -6.38 32.04
CA ARG A 113 13.15 -6.73 31.32
C ARG A 113 12.46 -7.98 31.88
N LYS A 114 13.18 -9.07 32.12
CA LYS A 114 12.59 -10.30 32.68
C LYS A 114 11.98 -10.09 34.06
N LEU A 115 12.68 -9.34 34.92
CA LEU A 115 12.20 -9.02 36.27
C LEU A 115 11.01 -8.07 36.23
N LEU A 116 11.02 -7.11 35.30
CA LEU A 116 9.91 -6.18 35.09
C LEU A 116 8.66 -6.90 34.57
N GLU A 117 8.83 -7.87 33.66
CA GLU A 117 7.75 -8.71 33.14
C GLU A 117 7.10 -9.55 34.25
N GLU A 118 7.90 -10.18 35.13
CA GLU A 118 7.41 -10.93 36.29
C GLU A 118 6.71 -10.03 37.32
N LEU A 119 7.21 -8.81 37.54
CA LEU A 119 6.62 -7.86 38.49
C LEU A 119 5.32 -7.24 37.97
N ILE A 120 5.14 -7.14 36.66
CA ILE A 120 3.97 -6.51 36.06
C ILE A 120 2.75 -7.42 36.08
N GLU A 121 2.91 -8.72 35.89
CA GLU A 121 1.78 -9.68 35.94
C GLU A 121 0.86 -9.49 37.16
N PRO A 122 1.35 -9.42 38.41
CA PRO A 122 0.47 -9.20 39.57
C PRO A 122 -0.12 -7.77 39.64
N ILE A 123 0.47 -6.79 38.96
CA ILE A 123 0.07 -5.37 39.02
C ILE A 123 -0.85 -4.99 37.85
N LYS A 124 -0.97 -5.82 36.81
CA LYS A 124 -1.88 -5.63 35.66
C LYS A 124 -3.33 -5.27 36.03
N PRO A 125 -4.02 -5.92 36.99
CA PRO A 125 -5.40 -5.54 37.31
C PRO A 125 -5.50 -4.10 37.82
N PHE A 126 -4.49 -3.63 38.55
CA PHE A 126 -4.41 -2.26 39.05
C PHE A 126 -4.09 -1.24 37.94
N LEU A 127 -3.30 -1.62 36.93
CA LEU A 127 -2.97 -0.75 35.79
C LEU A 127 -4.02 -0.74 34.69
N SER A 128 -4.95 -1.70 34.71
CA SER A 128 -6.00 -1.85 33.70
C SER A 128 -6.84 -0.58 33.45
N PRO A 129 -7.20 0.25 34.46
CA PRO A 129 -8.00 1.46 34.23
C PRO A 129 -7.23 2.57 33.49
N TRP A 130 -5.90 2.58 33.58
CA TRP A 130 -5.05 3.58 32.91
C TRP A 130 -4.62 3.16 31.49
N LYS A 131 -4.95 1.92 31.07
CA LYS A 131 -4.61 1.37 29.74
C LYS A 131 -5.18 2.20 28.58
N THR A 132 -6.39 2.74 28.75
CA THR A 132 -7.13 3.48 27.72
C THR A 132 -6.53 4.85 27.42
N SER A 133 -5.84 5.47 28.38
CA SER A 133 -5.28 6.83 28.22
C SER A 133 -3.91 6.87 27.55
N ILE A 134 -3.24 5.72 27.38
CA ILE A 134 -1.83 5.60 26.93
C ILE A 134 -1.72 4.87 25.58
N SER A 135 -2.81 4.25 25.15
CA SER A 135 -2.88 3.56 23.86
C SER A 135 -3.08 4.59 22.75
N GLU A 136 -1.99 5.18 22.26
CA GLU A 136 -2.02 5.79 20.93
C GLU A 136 -2.22 4.66 19.90
N PRO A 137 -3.30 4.66 19.12
CA PRO A 137 -3.40 3.77 17.98
C PRO A 137 -2.34 4.20 16.97
N THR A 138 -1.19 3.52 16.97
CA THR A 138 -0.20 3.68 15.90
C THR A 138 -0.77 3.04 14.66
N PHE A 139 -1.49 3.83 13.85
CA PHE A 139 -1.94 3.41 12.54
C PHE A 139 -0.75 3.50 11.58
N GLN A 140 -0.05 2.39 11.39
CA GLN A 140 0.98 2.26 10.35
C GLN A 140 0.38 1.44 9.22
N ILE A 141 0.20 2.06 8.06
CA ILE A 141 -0.30 1.39 6.87
C ILE A 141 0.89 0.80 6.13
N ASN A 142 1.04 -0.52 6.17
CA ASN A 142 2.23 -1.22 5.69
C ASN A 142 1.99 -2.03 4.41
N SER A 143 0.74 -2.18 3.97
CA SER A 143 0.39 -2.93 2.74
C SER A 143 -0.78 -2.33 1.95
N LYS A 144 -0.86 -2.65 0.65
CA LYS A 144 -2.01 -2.31 -0.20
C LYS A 144 -3.30 -2.95 0.32
N ASP A 145 -3.23 -4.17 0.87
CA ASP A 145 -4.37 -4.87 1.45
C ASP A 145 -4.95 -4.16 2.68
N GLU A 146 -4.08 -3.54 3.49
CA GLU A 146 -4.48 -2.73 4.64
C GLU A 146 -5.15 -1.42 4.22
N LEU A 147 -4.62 -0.76 3.17
CA LEU A 147 -5.29 0.38 2.56
C LEU A 147 -6.68 0.01 2.04
N MET A 148 -6.81 -1.15 1.37
CA MET A 148 -8.10 -1.64 0.88
C MET A 148 -9.08 -1.91 2.03
N ALA A 149 -8.65 -2.57 3.10
CA ALA A 149 -9.49 -2.84 4.27
C ALA A 149 -9.96 -1.56 4.99
N LEU A 150 -9.09 -0.55 5.07
CA LEU A 150 -9.43 0.77 5.60
C LEU A 150 -10.50 1.46 4.75
N VAL A 151 -10.31 1.45 3.43
CA VAL A 151 -11.25 2.04 2.47
C VAL A 151 -12.61 1.36 2.59
N GLU A 152 -12.64 0.03 2.70
CA GLU A 152 -13.87 -0.76 2.91
C GLU A 152 -14.57 -0.46 4.25
N GLY A 153 -13.80 -0.16 5.29
CA GLY A 153 -14.33 0.19 6.62
C GLY A 153 -14.85 1.62 6.73
N SER A 154 -14.57 2.50 5.76
CA SER A 154 -14.95 3.92 5.80
C SER A 154 -16.42 4.14 5.39
N ASN A 155 -17.34 3.61 6.20
CA ASN A 155 -18.77 3.83 6.00
C ASN A 155 -19.13 5.32 6.10
N GLY A 156 -19.68 5.88 5.02
CA GLY A 156 -20.25 7.24 4.98
C GLY A 156 -19.30 8.34 4.52
N PHE A 157 -18.01 8.07 4.30
CA PHE A 157 -17.06 9.07 3.79
C PHE A 157 -16.90 9.05 2.26
N MET A 158 -17.11 7.89 1.63
CA MET A 158 -17.02 7.71 0.17
C MET A 158 -18.29 7.07 -0.39
N THR A 159 -18.64 7.46 -1.60
CA THR A 159 -19.67 6.78 -2.40
C THR A 159 -19.20 5.40 -2.85
N ARG A 160 -20.15 4.50 -3.16
CA ARG A 160 -19.80 3.16 -3.70
C ARG A 160 -18.98 3.25 -4.99
N ALA A 161 -19.25 4.24 -5.83
CA ALA A 161 -18.51 4.47 -7.07
C ALA A 161 -17.05 4.87 -6.79
N GLU A 162 -16.80 5.82 -5.88
CA GLU A 162 -15.45 6.23 -5.48
C GLU A 162 -14.66 5.06 -4.89
N LEU A 163 -15.30 4.27 -4.04
CA LEU A 163 -14.70 3.09 -3.43
C LEU A 163 -14.33 2.03 -4.49
N SER A 164 -15.18 1.81 -5.49
CA SER A 164 -14.89 0.90 -6.61
C SER A 164 -13.69 1.38 -7.42
N ARG A 165 -13.66 2.66 -7.79
CA ARG A 165 -12.56 3.28 -8.55
C ARG A 165 -11.23 3.21 -7.82
N LEU A 166 -11.23 3.45 -6.50
CA LEU A 166 -10.01 3.38 -5.70
C LEU A 166 -9.47 1.94 -5.63
N LYS A 167 -10.37 0.95 -5.50
CA LYS A 167 -9.98 -0.47 -5.53
C LYS A 167 -9.39 -0.87 -6.87
N ALA A 168 -10.00 -0.46 -7.99
CA ALA A 168 -9.50 -0.73 -9.33
C ALA A 168 -8.08 -0.17 -9.50
N ASN A 169 -7.87 1.10 -9.17
CA ASN A 169 -6.55 1.73 -9.21
C ASN A 169 -5.49 1.00 -8.37
N LEU A 170 -5.85 0.56 -7.15
CA LEU A 170 -4.91 -0.16 -6.27
C LEU A 170 -4.52 -1.53 -6.84
N ARG A 171 -5.44 -2.20 -7.54
CA ARG A 171 -5.24 -3.52 -8.17
C ARG A 171 -4.58 -3.45 -9.54
N PHE A 172 -4.75 -2.35 -10.27
CA PHE A 172 -4.25 -2.17 -11.64
C PHE A 172 -2.76 -2.54 -11.81
N ASP A 173 -1.94 -2.16 -10.83
CA ASP A 173 -0.49 -2.43 -10.84
C ASP A 173 -0.12 -3.92 -10.71
N SER A 174 -1.06 -4.74 -10.23
CA SER A 174 -0.90 -6.21 -10.10
C SER A 174 -1.53 -7.00 -11.24
N LEU A 175 -2.29 -6.34 -12.12
CA LEU A 175 -2.93 -6.99 -13.26
C LEU A 175 -1.94 -7.18 -14.41
N LYS A 176 -2.15 -8.27 -15.13
CA LYS A 176 -1.38 -8.68 -16.31
C LYS A 176 -2.20 -8.50 -17.57
N VAL A 177 -1.51 -8.50 -18.71
CA VAL A 177 -2.17 -8.48 -20.03
C VAL A 177 -3.12 -9.66 -20.19
N ASP A 178 -2.76 -10.84 -19.67
CA ASP A 178 -3.59 -12.04 -19.70
C ASP A 178 -4.97 -11.86 -19.04
N ASP A 179 -5.09 -10.94 -18.09
CA ASP A 179 -6.35 -10.72 -17.35
C ASP A 179 -7.41 -9.97 -18.19
N ILE A 180 -7.01 -9.23 -19.23
CA ILE A 180 -7.91 -8.34 -20.00
C ILE A 180 -7.85 -8.50 -21.51
N LEU A 181 -6.94 -9.32 -22.05
CA LEU A 181 -6.76 -9.41 -23.50
C LEU A 181 -8.03 -9.91 -24.21
N THR A 182 -8.22 -9.47 -25.45
CA THR A 182 -9.19 -10.07 -26.36
C THR A 182 -8.60 -11.36 -26.92
N PRO A 183 -9.17 -12.54 -26.61
CA PRO A 183 -8.61 -13.82 -27.02
C PRO A 183 -8.54 -13.95 -28.54
N ARG A 184 -7.52 -14.63 -29.07
CA ARG A 184 -7.31 -14.84 -30.51
C ARG A 184 -8.57 -15.23 -31.30
N LYS A 185 -9.43 -16.07 -30.71
CA LYS A 185 -10.67 -16.54 -31.33
C LYS A 185 -11.69 -15.41 -31.62
N ASP A 186 -11.60 -14.32 -30.86
CA ASP A 186 -12.50 -13.18 -30.94
C ASP A 186 -11.83 -12.00 -31.68
N VAL A 187 -10.59 -12.18 -32.15
CA VAL A 187 -9.87 -11.15 -32.92
C VAL A 187 -10.25 -11.22 -34.39
N VAL A 188 -10.78 -10.11 -34.90
CA VAL A 188 -10.97 -9.90 -36.33
C VAL A 188 -9.67 -9.38 -36.94
N ALA A 189 -9.01 -10.18 -37.77
CA ALA A 189 -7.75 -9.87 -38.43
C ALA A 189 -7.88 -10.04 -39.95
N ILE A 190 -7.08 -9.30 -40.71
CA ILE A 190 -7.19 -9.21 -42.18
C ILE A 190 -5.89 -9.69 -42.83
N SER A 191 -5.99 -10.39 -43.96
CA SER A 191 -4.79 -10.82 -44.70
C SER A 191 -4.12 -9.64 -45.39
N LYS A 192 -2.78 -9.59 -45.38
CA LYS A 192 -2.02 -8.51 -46.07
C LYS A 192 -2.28 -8.48 -47.59
N ASP A 193 -2.55 -9.64 -48.18
CA ASP A 193 -2.72 -9.82 -49.63
C ASP A 193 -4.16 -9.52 -50.08
N GLU A 194 -5.04 -9.20 -49.14
CA GLU A 194 -6.45 -8.97 -49.41
C GLU A 194 -6.65 -7.62 -50.09
N VAL A 195 -7.49 -7.59 -51.12
CA VAL A 195 -7.81 -6.36 -51.85
C VAL A 195 -8.80 -5.55 -51.01
N LEU A 196 -8.53 -4.25 -50.85
CA LEU A 196 -9.44 -3.29 -50.19
C LEU A 196 -10.66 -3.01 -51.08
N GLY A 197 -11.51 -4.03 -51.24
CA GLY A 197 -12.73 -4.01 -52.02
C GLY A 197 -13.99 -3.86 -51.17
N PRO A 198 -15.17 -3.73 -51.79
CA PRO A 198 -16.42 -3.47 -51.08
C PRO A 198 -16.78 -4.50 -50.01
N LEU A 199 -16.47 -5.78 -50.24
CA LEU A 199 -16.79 -6.87 -49.33
C LEU A 199 -16.01 -6.75 -48.00
N VAL A 200 -14.70 -6.55 -48.09
CA VAL A 200 -13.80 -6.42 -46.93
C VAL A 200 -14.16 -5.18 -46.12
N LEU A 201 -14.42 -4.07 -46.82
CA LEU A 201 -14.84 -2.84 -46.16
C LEU A 201 -16.16 -3.02 -45.41
N ASP A 202 -17.16 -3.64 -46.06
CA ASP A 202 -18.46 -3.92 -45.43
C ASP A 202 -18.32 -4.81 -44.18
N GLU A 203 -17.47 -5.84 -44.24
CA GLU A 203 -17.15 -6.68 -43.08
C GLU A 203 -16.49 -5.88 -41.96
N MET A 204 -15.48 -5.07 -42.27
CA MET A 204 -14.83 -4.19 -41.28
C MET A 204 -15.82 -3.23 -40.63
N TYR A 205 -16.68 -2.57 -41.41
CA TYR A 205 -17.69 -1.65 -40.87
C TYR A 205 -18.69 -2.35 -39.94
N LYS A 206 -19.10 -3.59 -40.27
CA LYS A 206 -20.02 -4.37 -39.43
C LYS A 206 -19.45 -4.75 -38.07
N THR A 207 -18.13 -4.88 -37.96
CA THR A 207 -17.47 -5.23 -36.69
C THR A 207 -17.48 -4.08 -35.68
N GLY A 208 -17.63 -2.83 -36.15
CA GLY A 208 -17.54 -1.64 -35.30
C GLY A 208 -16.13 -1.31 -34.79
N HIS A 209 -15.11 -2.09 -35.17
CA HIS A 209 -13.73 -1.85 -34.75
C HIS A 209 -13.04 -0.79 -35.62
N SER A 210 -12.18 0.01 -35.00
CA SER A 210 -11.41 1.04 -35.72
C SER A 210 -10.05 0.55 -36.22
N ARG A 211 -9.53 -0.55 -35.67
CA ARG A 211 -8.16 -1.05 -35.90
C ARG A 211 -8.15 -2.56 -36.01
N PHE A 212 -7.46 -3.08 -37.01
CA PHE A 212 -7.45 -4.50 -37.35
C PHE A 212 -6.00 -4.99 -37.49
N PRO A 213 -5.62 -6.08 -36.80
CA PRO A 213 -4.35 -6.73 -37.04
C PRO A 213 -4.27 -7.24 -38.48
N VAL A 214 -3.13 -7.02 -39.14
CA VAL A 214 -2.85 -7.55 -40.48
C VAL A 214 -1.84 -8.67 -40.37
N TYR A 215 -2.17 -9.84 -40.89
CA TYR A 215 -1.33 -11.03 -40.83
C TYR A 215 -0.79 -11.45 -42.19
N ASP A 216 0.30 -12.23 -42.16
CA ASP A 216 0.93 -12.83 -43.33
C ASP A 216 0.93 -14.34 -43.20
N GLN A 217 0.22 -15.03 -44.11
CA GLN A 217 -0.01 -16.48 -44.16
C GLN A 217 -0.76 -17.10 -42.97
N ASP A 218 -0.38 -16.76 -41.74
CA ASP A 218 -0.97 -17.24 -40.49
C ASP A 218 -1.24 -16.05 -39.57
N ILE A 219 -2.40 -16.06 -38.89
CA ILE A 219 -2.77 -15.07 -37.87
C ILE A 219 -1.76 -15.02 -36.70
N ASP A 220 -0.96 -16.08 -36.50
CA ASP A 220 0.18 -16.06 -35.58
C ASP A 220 1.23 -14.99 -35.94
N HIS A 221 1.31 -14.59 -37.21
CA HIS A 221 2.30 -13.68 -37.76
C HIS A 221 1.69 -12.34 -38.19
N VAL A 222 1.46 -11.46 -37.21
CA VAL A 222 0.98 -10.10 -37.46
C VAL A 222 2.11 -9.19 -37.94
N VAL A 223 1.95 -8.59 -39.12
CA VAL A 223 2.95 -7.77 -39.82
C VAL A 223 2.60 -6.27 -39.85
N GLY A 224 1.38 -5.90 -39.50
CA GLY A 224 0.91 -4.52 -39.47
C GLY A 224 -0.41 -4.33 -38.73
N ILE A 225 -0.83 -3.08 -38.57
CA ILE A 225 -2.17 -2.72 -38.09
C ILE A 225 -2.83 -1.85 -39.16
N LEU A 226 -4.03 -2.22 -39.60
CA LEU A 226 -4.85 -1.43 -40.51
C LEU A 226 -5.80 -0.55 -39.70
N HIS A 227 -5.78 0.75 -39.95
CA HIS A 227 -6.70 1.70 -39.32
C HIS A 227 -7.82 2.06 -40.29
N LEU A 228 -9.07 2.04 -39.85
CA LEU A 228 -10.22 2.28 -40.72
C LEU A 228 -10.17 3.68 -41.38
N GLN A 229 -9.71 4.69 -40.62
CA GLN A 229 -9.44 6.04 -41.16
C GLN A 229 -8.42 6.09 -42.30
N ASP A 230 -7.43 5.18 -42.34
CA ASP A 230 -6.40 5.19 -43.41
C ASP A 230 -6.95 4.69 -44.74
N ILE A 231 -8.13 4.06 -44.72
CA ILE A 231 -8.78 3.47 -45.89
C ILE A 231 -9.74 4.47 -46.55
N VAL A 232 -10.14 5.54 -45.85
CA VAL A 232 -11.10 6.53 -46.35
C VAL A 232 -10.60 7.21 -47.63
N ASP A 233 -9.29 7.40 -47.77
CA ASP A 233 -8.65 8.03 -48.94
C ASP A 233 -8.20 7.02 -50.02
N VAL A 234 -8.49 5.72 -49.84
CA VAL A 234 -8.08 4.67 -50.78
C VAL A 234 -9.14 4.46 -51.85
N THR A 235 -8.73 4.53 -53.12
CA THR A 235 -9.59 4.11 -54.24
C THR A 235 -9.91 2.62 -54.12
N VAL A 236 -11.19 2.31 -53.88
CA VAL A 236 -11.69 0.95 -53.69
C VAL A 236 -11.24 0.03 -54.84
N GLY A 237 -10.66 -1.12 -54.49
CA GLY A 237 -10.22 -2.14 -55.44
C GLY A 237 -8.87 -1.90 -56.13
N GLN A 238 -8.15 -0.80 -55.82
CA GLN A 238 -6.84 -0.53 -56.43
C GLN A 238 -5.64 -0.86 -55.54
N LYS A 239 -5.83 -1.01 -54.23
CA LYS A 239 -4.77 -1.31 -53.27
C LYS A 239 -5.06 -2.59 -52.50
N ILE A 240 -4.00 -3.27 -52.09
CA ILE A 240 -4.06 -4.35 -51.11
C ILE A 240 -3.89 -3.79 -49.70
N VAL A 241 -4.25 -4.57 -48.69
CA VAL A 241 -4.13 -4.20 -47.28
C VAL A 241 -2.68 -3.85 -46.89
N GLU A 242 -1.70 -4.56 -47.46
CA GLU A 242 -0.27 -4.27 -47.23
C GLU A 242 0.10 -2.81 -47.55
N ASP A 243 -0.53 -2.19 -48.56
CA ASP A 243 -0.23 -0.82 -48.98
C ASP A 243 -0.79 0.25 -48.02
N ALA A 244 -1.77 -0.10 -47.20
CA ALA A 244 -2.51 0.83 -46.34
C ALA A 244 -2.24 0.62 -44.84
N MET A 245 -1.63 -0.50 -44.45
CA MET A 245 -1.36 -0.80 -43.04
C MET A 245 -0.18 0.00 -42.46
N ARG A 246 -0.22 0.24 -41.15
CA ARG A 246 0.85 0.90 -40.40
C ARG A 246 1.85 -0.10 -39.82
N ARG A 247 3.13 0.26 -39.87
CA ARG A 247 4.28 -0.41 -39.20
C ARG A 247 5.04 0.61 -38.33
N PRO A 248 5.71 0.20 -37.23
CA PRO A 248 5.82 -1.15 -36.66
C PRO A 248 4.64 -1.53 -35.76
N VAL A 249 4.41 -2.83 -35.55
CA VAL A 249 3.38 -3.34 -34.62
C VAL A 249 3.90 -3.32 -33.17
N MET A 250 3.07 -2.85 -32.23
CA MET A 250 3.37 -3.01 -30.81
C MET A 250 3.14 -4.46 -30.40
N VAL A 251 4.18 -5.12 -29.90
CA VAL A 251 4.08 -6.48 -29.36
C VAL A 251 4.35 -6.45 -27.86
N VAL A 252 3.50 -7.12 -27.10
CA VAL A 252 3.60 -7.29 -25.64
C VAL A 252 3.52 -8.77 -25.28
N ASN A 253 4.09 -9.15 -24.13
CA ASN A 253 3.96 -10.50 -23.60
C ASN A 253 2.73 -10.56 -22.68
N HIS A 254 2.00 -11.67 -22.71
CA HIS A 254 0.84 -11.92 -21.86
C HIS A 254 1.13 -11.80 -20.35
N ASP A 255 2.37 -12.05 -19.93
CA ASP A 255 2.79 -12.00 -18.53
C ASP A 255 3.15 -10.59 -18.02
N GLN A 256 3.19 -9.59 -18.91
CA GLN A 256 3.56 -8.22 -18.56
C GLN A 256 2.47 -7.54 -17.74
N ASN A 257 2.90 -6.69 -16.80
CA ASN A 257 1.98 -5.87 -16.01
C ASN A 257 1.32 -4.78 -16.87
N LEU A 258 0.03 -4.53 -16.63
CA LEU A 258 -0.73 -3.50 -17.33
C LEU A 258 -0.14 -2.10 -17.18
N SER A 259 0.43 -1.77 -16.03
CA SER A 259 1.13 -0.49 -15.80
C SER A 259 2.30 -0.27 -16.76
N SER A 260 3.02 -1.35 -17.11
CA SER A 260 4.10 -1.29 -18.10
C SER A 260 3.56 -1.16 -19.52
N VAL A 261 2.47 -1.86 -19.85
CA VAL A 261 1.84 -1.80 -21.16
C VAL A 261 1.19 -0.43 -21.43
N LEU A 262 0.54 0.17 -20.43
CA LEU A 262 0.01 1.54 -20.50
C LEU A 262 1.13 2.53 -20.84
N ASN A 263 2.28 2.43 -20.17
CA ASN A 263 3.44 3.27 -20.45
C ASN A 263 3.97 3.08 -21.88
N LEU A 264 3.94 1.84 -22.40
CA LEU A 264 4.32 1.55 -23.78
C LEU A 264 3.36 2.20 -24.78
N PHE A 265 2.04 2.13 -24.55
CA PHE A 265 1.05 2.79 -25.39
C PHE A 265 1.26 4.30 -25.44
N VAL A 266 1.43 4.94 -24.28
CA VAL A 266 1.70 6.39 -24.18
C VAL A 266 2.99 6.75 -24.92
N LYS A 267 4.07 5.98 -24.73
CA LYS A 267 5.38 6.26 -25.34
C LYS A 267 5.39 6.05 -26.85
N LYS A 268 4.67 5.05 -27.36
CA LYS A 268 4.68 4.71 -28.78
C LYS A 268 3.57 5.40 -29.58
N HIS A 269 2.62 6.07 -28.92
CA HIS A 269 1.42 6.64 -29.54
C HIS A 269 0.65 5.60 -30.38
N GLN A 270 0.56 4.38 -29.86
CA GLN A 270 -0.19 3.29 -30.45
C GLN A 270 -1.39 2.97 -29.55
N HIS A 271 -2.46 2.41 -30.14
CA HIS A 271 -3.72 2.13 -29.45
C HIS A 271 -4.09 0.65 -29.46
N LEU A 272 -3.33 -0.18 -30.18
CA LEU A 272 -3.55 -1.62 -30.26
C LEU A 272 -2.19 -2.32 -30.20
N ALA A 273 -2.10 -3.33 -29.35
CA ALA A 273 -0.93 -4.17 -29.22
C ALA A 273 -1.29 -5.64 -29.45
N VAL A 274 -0.41 -6.35 -30.13
CA VAL A 274 -0.51 -7.81 -30.30
C VAL A 274 0.09 -8.48 -29.08
N VAL A 275 -0.68 -9.37 -28.46
CA VAL A 275 -0.26 -10.12 -27.29
C VAL A 275 0.30 -11.45 -27.74
N THR A 276 1.51 -11.76 -27.27
CA THR A 276 2.21 -13.01 -27.59
C THR A 276 2.51 -13.83 -26.36
N ASN A 277 2.62 -15.15 -26.56
CA ASN A 277 3.15 -16.06 -25.55
C ASN A 277 4.68 -16.18 -25.64
N ASP A 278 5.26 -16.98 -24.74
CA ASP A 278 6.70 -17.27 -24.70
C ASP A 278 7.27 -17.86 -25.98
N ARG A 279 6.41 -18.44 -26.84
CA ARG A 279 6.78 -19.00 -28.14
C ARG A 279 6.62 -17.99 -29.29
N LYS A 280 6.41 -16.71 -28.97
CA LYS A 280 6.15 -15.60 -29.92
C LYS A 280 4.93 -15.82 -30.82
N LYS A 281 3.99 -16.67 -30.42
CA LYS A 281 2.70 -16.85 -31.13
C LYS A 281 1.69 -15.87 -30.58
N MET A 282 0.85 -15.33 -31.47
CA MET A 282 -0.28 -14.49 -31.08
C MET A 282 -1.28 -15.30 -30.24
N ILE A 283 -1.65 -14.76 -29.10
CA ILE A 283 -2.73 -15.28 -28.26
C ILE A 283 -3.93 -14.35 -28.18
N GLY A 284 -3.76 -13.09 -28.62
CA GLY A 284 -4.81 -12.08 -28.61
C GLY A 284 -4.29 -10.69 -28.91
N VAL A 285 -5.13 -9.70 -28.65
CA VAL A 285 -4.79 -8.27 -28.71
C VAL A 285 -5.21 -7.58 -27.43
N VAL A 286 -4.61 -6.44 -27.13
CA VAL A 286 -5.04 -5.55 -26.06
C VAL A 286 -5.08 -4.13 -26.62
N SER A 287 -6.14 -3.38 -26.31
CA SER A 287 -6.27 -1.98 -26.71
C SER A 287 -5.87 -1.04 -25.57
N LEU A 288 -5.54 0.21 -25.93
CA LEU A 288 -5.29 1.25 -24.92
C LEU A 288 -6.57 1.56 -24.14
N GLU A 289 -7.70 1.52 -24.83
CA GLU A 289 -9.03 1.70 -24.29
C GLU A 289 -9.31 0.68 -23.17
N ASP A 290 -9.08 -0.62 -23.40
CA ASP A 290 -9.28 -1.67 -22.38
C ASP A 290 -8.38 -1.46 -21.15
N VAL A 291 -7.13 -1.05 -21.35
CA VAL A 291 -6.22 -0.75 -20.24
C VAL A 291 -6.70 0.45 -19.42
N PHE A 292 -7.26 1.48 -20.08
CA PHE A 292 -7.86 2.62 -19.38
C PHE A 292 -9.14 2.25 -18.64
N ALA A 293 -9.95 1.35 -19.20
CA ALA A 293 -11.14 0.78 -18.55
C ALA A 293 -10.80 0.25 -17.16
N GLU A 294 -9.79 -0.61 -17.12
CA GLU A 294 -9.36 -1.30 -15.92
C GLU A 294 -8.73 -0.33 -14.90
N LEU A 295 -7.99 0.68 -15.36
CA LEU A 295 -7.44 1.71 -14.48
C LEU A 295 -8.54 2.54 -13.80
N ILE A 296 -9.56 2.94 -14.55
CA ILE A 296 -10.68 3.74 -14.04
C ILE A 296 -11.66 2.87 -13.24
N GLY A 297 -11.67 1.55 -13.48
CA GLY A 297 -12.63 0.62 -12.88
C GLY A 297 -14.02 0.75 -13.50
N GLN A 298 -14.08 0.96 -14.81
CA GLN A 298 -15.31 1.02 -15.60
C GLN A 298 -15.23 -0.02 -16.72
N ASP A 299 -16.30 -0.80 -16.92
CA ASP A 299 -16.47 -1.55 -18.15
C ASP A 299 -16.81 -0.59 -19.28
N ILE A 300 -15.93 -0.44 -20.27
CA ILE A 300 -16.19 0.41 -21.45
C ILE A 300 -17.36 -0.13 -22.29
N ALA A 301 -17.71 -1.40 -22.12
CA ALA A 301 -18.86 -2.03 -22.79
C ALA A 301 -20.21 -1.38 -22.42
N ASP A 302 -20.38 -0.90 -21.18
CA ASP A 302 -21.66 -0.38 -20.67
C ASP A 302 -22.05 1.01 -21.24
N ASP A 303 -21.09 1.76 -21.80
CA ASP A 303 -21.33 3.09 -22.36
C ASP A 303 -21.64 3.09 -23.87
N LEU A 304 -21.44 1.97 -24.57
CA LEU A 304 -21.83 1.80 -25.98
C LEU A 304 -23.29 1.35 -26.15
N GLU A 305 -23.97 0.98 -25.05
CA GLU A 305 -25.39 0.57 -25.04
C GLU A 305 -26.36 1.71 -24.66
N LYS A 306 -25.95 2.98 -24.70
CA LYS A 306 -26.82 4.15 -24.47
C LYS A 306 -27.02 5.04 -25.69
#